data_AF-A0A7J7NSR2-F1
#
_entry.id   AF-A0A7J7NSR2-F1
#
_cell.length_a   1.000
_cell.length_b   1.000
_cell.length_c   1.000
_cell.angle_alpha   90.00
_cell.angle_beta   90.00
_cell.angle_gamma   90.00
#
_symmetry.space_group_name_H-M   'P 1'
#
loop_
_entity.id
_entity.type
_entity.pdbx_description
1 polymer ?
#
loop_
_entity_poly.entity_id
_entity_poly.type
_entity_poly.pdbx_seq_one_letter_code
_entity_poly.pdbx_strand_id
1 'polypeptide(L)' 'MTQLVIVACLSLAAKVEETQVPLLLDLQVEETKYVFEAKTIQRMELLVLSKLHWKMNPVTPLLFVDHIIRWLGLKTHHH' A
#
# COMPACT_ATOMS: atom_id res chain seq x y z
N MET A 1 7.78 1.48 17.27
CA MET A 1 7.65 0.17 16.61
C MET A 1 6.52 0.15 15.58
N THR A 2 5.30 0.56 15.92
CA THR A 2 4.14 0.56 15.01
C THR A 2 4.36 1.38 13.73
N GLN A 3 5.02 2.55 13.82
CA GLN A 3 5.29 3.40 12.66
C GLN A 3 6.11 2.70 11.56
N LEU A 4 7.12 1.90 11.92
CA LEU A 4 7.92 1.16 10.95
C LEU A 4 7.09 0.11 10.20
N VAL A 5 6.16 -0.55 10.91
CA VAL A 5 5.24 -1.52 10.29
C VAL A 5 4.28 -0.80 9.34
N ILE A 6 3.73 0.34 9.74
CA ILE A 6 2.84 1.15 8.89
C ILE A 6 3.55 1.55 7.59
N VAL A 7 4.75 2.13 7.70
CA VAL A 7 5.54 2.56 6.53
C VAL A 7 5.88 1.38 5.62
N ALA A 8 6.27 0.23 6.19
CA ALA A 8 6.53 -0.98 5.41
C ALA A 8 5.27 -1.52 4.72
N CYS A 9 4.13 -1.55 5.40
CA CYS A 9 2.86 -1.98 4.81
C CYS A 9 2.41 -1.04 3.67
N LEU A 10 2.54 0.27 3.86
CA LEU A 10 2.22 1.26 2.81
C LEU A 10 3.17 1.13 1.62
N SER A 11 4.47 0.94 1.85
CA SER A 11 5.43 0.72 0.77
C SER A 11 5.13 -0.56 0.00
N LEU A 12 4.79 -1.65 0.69
CA LEU A 12 4.39 -2.90 0.06
C LEU A 12 3.11 -2.73 -0.77
N ALA A 13 2.08 -2.08 -0.24
CA ALA A 13 0.84 -1.83 -0.97
C ALA A 13 1.10 -0.99 -2.24
N ALA A 14 1.88 0.08 -2.11
CA ALA A 14 2.23 0.92 -3.26
C ALA A 14 3.03 0.14 -4.32
N LYS A 15 3.94 -0.75 -3.92
CA LYS A 15 4.68 -1.61 -4.87
C LYS A 15 3.81 -2.63 -5.61
N VAL A 16 2.64 -2.98 -5.06
CA VAL A 16 1.75 -4.00 -5.64
C VAL A 16 0.69 -3.35 -6.53
N GLU A 17 0.12 -2.23 -6.09
CA GLU A 17 -1.06 -1.62 -6.72
C GLU A 17 -0.72 -0.40 -7.60
N GLU A 18 0.39 0.30 -7.35
CA GLU A 18 0.72 1.54 -8.08
C GLU A 18 1.66 1.30 -9.27
N THR A 19 1.43 2.03 -10.36
CA THR A 19 2.32 2.03 -11.52
C THR A 19 3.60 2.83 -11.30
N GLN A 20 3.55 3.86 -10.46
CA GLN A 20 4.70 4.67 -10.05
C GLN A 20 4.78 4.64 -8.53
N VAL A 21 5.81 3.97 -8.02
CA VAL A 21 5.96 3.80 -6.58
C VAL A 21 6.49 5.11 -5.97
N PRO A 22 5.80 5.68 -4.96
CA PRO A 22 6.27 6.87 -4.26
C PRO A 22 7.59 6.62 -3.51
N LEU A 23 8.34 7.68 -3.22
CA LEU A 23 9.60 7.53 -2.49
C LEU A 23 9.34 7.11 -1.04
N LEU A 24 10.27 6.34 -0.46
CA LEU A 24 10.18 5.91 0.94
C LEU A 24 10.16 7.08 1.93
N LEU A 25 10.67 8.25 1.53
CA LEU A 25 10.62 9.48 2.32
C LEU A 25 9.19 10.05 2.33
N ASP A 26 8.50 10.04 1.19
CA ASP A 26 7.14 10.55 1.06
C ASP A 26 6.12 9.69 1.84
N LEU A 27 6.44 8.41 2.03
CA LEU A 27 5.64 7.48 2.83
C LEU A 27 5.82 7.67 4.35
N GLN A 28 6.85 8.41 4.77
CA GLN A 28 7.09 8.70 6.18
C GLN A 28 6.38 10.01 6.53
N VAL A 29 5.24 9.91 7.20
CA VAL A 29 4.38 11.04 7.59
C VAL A 29 5.16 12.05 8.44
N GLU A 30 4.91 13.36 8.25
CA GLU A 30 5.60 14.46 8.96
C GLU A 30 5.55 14.38 10.49
N GLU A 31 4.52 13.74 11.08
CA GLU A 31 4.40 13.53 12.52
C GLU A 31 5.13 12.27 13.04
N THR A 32 5.93 11.62 12.20
CA THR A 32 6.73 10.48 12.65
C THR A 32 7.88 10.96 13.52
N LYS A 33 7.93 10.47 14.76
CA LYS A 33 9.00 10.78 15.72
C LYS A 33 10.38 10.26 15.26
N TYR A 34 10.41 9.45 14.21
CA TYR A 34 11.59 8.73 13.72
C TYR A 34 11.56 8.67 12.20
N VAL A 35 12.69 9.04 11.58
CA VAL A 35 12.96 8.76 10.17
C VAL A 35 13.72 7.45 10.08
N PHE A 36 13.22 6.50 9.30
CA PHE A 36 13.80 5.17 9.13
C PHE A 36 14.65 5.12 7.86
N GLU A 37 15.84 4.52 7.99
CA GLU A 37 16.67 4.18 6.85
C GLU A 37 15.96 3.17 5.93
N ALA A 38 16.17 3.31 4.62
CA ALA A 38 15.60 2.41 3.61
C ALA A 38 15.92 0.92 3.89
N LYS A 39 17.12 0.62 4.39
CA LYS A 39 17.53 -0.75 4.76
C LYS A 39 16.68 -1.33 5.90
N THR A 40 16.27 -0.48 6.85
CA THR A 40 15.42 -0.89 7.97
C THR A 40 13.99 -1.14 7.50
N ILE A 41 13.47 -0.29 6.62
CA ILE A 41 12.16 -0.47 6.00
C ILE A 41 12.14 -1.77 5.19
N GLN A 42 13.14 -2.01 4.33
CA GLN A 42 13.25 -3.23 3.51
C GLN A 42 13.24 -4.51 4.36
N ARG A 43 13.95 -4.51 5.50
CA ARG A 43 13.94 -5.66 6.43
C ARG A 43 12.54 -5.90 7.01
N MET A 44 11.83 -4.83 7.34
CA MET A 44 10.45 -4.94 7.82
C MET A 44 9.51 -5.43 6.71
N GLU A 45 9.67 -4.96 5.48
CA GLU A 45 8.88 -5.42 4.33
C GLU A 45 9.02 -6.94 4.13
N LEU A 46 10.26 -7.45 4.14
CA LEU A 46 10.52 -8.90 4.05
C LEU A 46 9.87 -9.67 5.20
N LEU A 47 9.88 -9.11 6.40
CA LEU A 47 9.22 -9.72 7.55
C LEU A 47 7.70 -9.75 7.37
N VAL A 48 7.08 -8.66 6.92
CA VAL A 48 5.64 -8.60 6.62
C VAL A 48 5.28 -9.61 5.52
N LEU A 49 6.03 -9.64 4.42
CA LEU A 49 5.86 -10.61 3.34
C LEU A 49 5.93 -12.06 3.84
N SER A 50 6.92 -12.36 4.68
CA SER A 50 7.06 -13.69 5.27
C SER A 50 5.85 -14.08 6.13
N LYS A 51 5.29 -13.14 6.90
CA LYS A 51 4.12 -13.36 7.76
C LYS A 51 2.82 -13.49 6.96
N LEU A 52 2.71 -12.79 5.83
CA LEU A 52 1.59 -12.91 4.91
C LEU A 52 1.75 -14.09 3.93
N HIS A 53 2.81 -14.90 4.05
CA HIS A 53 3.14 -15.96 3.10
C HIS A 53 3.17 -15.47 1.65
N TRP A 54 3.65 -14.24 1.44
CA TRP A 54 3.71 -13.57 0.14
C TRP A 54 2.36 -13.37 -0.56
N LYS A 55 1.24 -13.50 0.18
CA LYS A 55 -0.11 -13.25 -0.35
C LYS A 55 -0.41 -11.75 -0.32
N MET A 56 0.03 -11.05 -1.35
CA MET A 56 -0.01 -9.58 -1.43
C MET A 56 -1.18 -9.01 -2.24
N ASN A 57 -1.99 -9.86 -2.87
CA ASN A 57 -3.18 -9.46 -3.63
C ASN A 57 -4.46 -9.92 -2.91
N PRO A 58 -4.85 -9.29 -1.79
CA PRO A 58 -6.12 -9.57 -1.16
C PRO A 58 -7.26 -9.00 -2.01
N VAL A 59 -8.39 -9.70 -2.03
CA VAL A 59 -9.62 -9.13 -2.60
C VAL A 59 -10.08 -8.00 -1.69
N THR A 60 -9.92 -6.75 -2.15
CA THR A 60 -10.40 -5.57 -1.42
C THR A 60 -11.80 -5.16 -1.91
N PRO A 61 -12.63 -4.52 -1.05
CA PRO A 61 -13.92 -3.98 -1.49
C PRO A 61 -13.81 -3.01 -2.67
N LEU A 62 -12.66 -2.36 -2.83
CA LEU A 62 -12.38 -1.42 -3.91
C LEU A 62 -12.52 -2.08 -5.30
N LEU A 63 -12.18 -3.37 -5.42
CA LEU A 63 -12.31 -4.12 -6.67
C LEU A 63 -13.76 -4.21 -7.17
N PHE A 64 -14.75 -4.06 -6.27
CA PHE A 64 -16.16 -4.09 -6.63
C PHE A 64 -16.72 -2.71 -6.96
N VAL A 65 -15.95 -1.63 -6.80
CA VAL A 65 -16.45 -0.26 -7.01
C VAL A 65 -16.91 -0.07 -8.45
N ASP A 66 -16.18 -0.55 -9.45
CA ASP A 66 -16.62 -0.48 -10.85
C ASP A 66 -17.94 -1.21 -11.09
N HIS A 67 -18.12 -2.36 -10.42
CA HIS A 67 -19.37 -3.11 -10.49
C HIS A 67 -20.52 -2.32 -9.85
N ILE A 68 -20.30 -1.72 -8.69
CA ILE A 68 -21.29 -0.90 -7.98
C ILE A 68 -21.65 0.36 -8.78
N ILE A 69 -20.67 1.04 -9.37
CA ILE A 69 -20.88 2.23 -10.21
C ILE A 69 -21.73 1.90 -11.43
N ARG A 70 -21.44 0.78 -12.11
CA ARG A 70 -22.26 0.28 -13.23
C ARG A 70 -23.67 -0.09 -12.78
N TRP A 71 -23.81 -0.74 -11.63
CA TRP A 71 -25.11 -1.10 -11.06
C TRP A 71 -25.97 0.12 -10.71
N LEU A 72 -25.36 1.19 -10.20
CA LEU A 72 -26.03 2.46 -9.91
C LEU A 72 -26.37 3.28 -11.17
N GLY A 73 -25.99 2.82 -12.37
CA GLY A 73 -26.24 3.54 -13.62
C GLY A 73 -25.39 4.81 -13.79
N LEU A 74 -24.32 4.95 -13.00
CA LEU A 74 -23.38 6.06 -13.11
C LEU A 74 -22.46 5.80 -14.31
N LYS A 75 -22.52 6.65 -15.33
CA LYS A 75 -21.63 6.53 -16.50
C LYS A 75 -20.19 6.79 -16.05
N THR A 76 -19.35 5.77 -16.13
CA THR A 76 -17.89 5.95 -16.07
C THR A 76 -17.44 6.62 -17.38
N HIS A 77 -17.13 7.92 -17.33
CA HIS A 77 -16.37 8.57 -18.40
C HIS A 77 -14.95 8.01 -18.38
N HIS A 78 -14.70 6.92 -19.12
CA HIS A 78 -13.34 6.51 -19.46
C HIS A 78 -12.78 7.51 -20.48
N HIS A 79 -11.73 8.23 -20.09
CA HIS A 79 -10.86 8.99 -20.97
C HIS A 79 -9.65 8.14 -21.34
#